data_AF-A0A4S2S7G0-F1
#
_entry.id   AF-A0A4S2S7G0-F1
#
_cell.length_a   1.000
_cell.length_b   1.000
_cell.length_c   1.000
_cell.angle_alpha   90.00
_cell.angle_beta   90.00
_cell.angle_gamma   90.00
#
_symmetry.space_group_name_H-M   'P 1'
#
loop_
_entity.id
_entity.type
_entity.pdbx_description
1 polymer ?
#
loop_
_entity_poly.entity_id
_entity_poly.type
_entity_poly.pdbx_seq_one_letter_code
_entity_poly.pdbx_strand_id
1 'polypeptide(L)'
;MNGFRLRSTSAAALASAALLVALVSATGRHATPPPPSGSAARLPDCADNAGGAVCSTYGPAARLGRGTVRTYGEYQGGIPRTLGVSLTAPAVTALPTTPTDGKHCYDADADGSLDDTHECVGGHSLELALPPAPAGLPFQWVLFNWNPHGHNPHGRYDVAHFDVHFYLVPREVRSGIKTGGCALLIACDQLATAGKPVPAAYLPAGYPASSPQTAEGAMGAHLDSRPPSTGTLSGQTFIYGAYAGDLIFMEPMLTRDFLQRHRTSAGHRTCEAVPQPAAWRIPGWYPTRYCTAYRPDEGDYTVSLTDFVHSAGAHRLATAVR
;
A
#
# COMPACT_ATOMS: atom_id res chain seq x y z
N MET A 1 68.23 -55.46 -46.79
CA MET A 1 68.45 -56.47 -45.73
C MET A 1 68.15 -55.84 -44.39
N ASN A 2 67.46 -56.61 -43.54
CA ASN A 2 66.72 -56.21 -42.34
C ASN A 2 67.42 -55.25 -41.38
N GLY A 3 66.66 -54.29 -40.86
CA GLY A 3 66.86 -53.70 -39.55
C GLY A 3 65.53 -53.60 -38.83
N PHE A 4 65.36 -54.32 -37.71
CA PHE A 4 64.37 -53.99 -36.68
C PHE A 4 64.70 -54.74 -35.38
N ARG A 5 64.83 -53.97 -34.29
CA ARG A 5 64.08 -54.11 -33.02
C ARG A 5 64.78 -53.30 -31.93
N LEU A 6 64.00 -52.47 -31.23
CA LEU A 6 63.81 -52.61 -29.77
C LEU A 6 62.61 -51.76 -29.33
N ARG A 7 61.92 -52.29 -28.32
CA ARG A 7 60.62 -51.90 -27.76
C ARG A 7 60.79 -51.11 -26.45
N SER A 8 59.65 -50.57 -25.99
CA SER A 8 59.20 -50.44 -24.58
C SER A 8 59.58 -49.10 -23.90
N THR A 9 58.76 -48.40 -23.11
CA THR A 9 57.35 -48.48 -22.67
C THR A 9 57.04 -47.16 -21.92
N SER A 10 55.77 -46.74 -21.93
CA SER A 10 55.06 -46.00 -20.86
C SER A 10 55.45 -44.55 -20.54
N ALA A 11 54.53 -43.62 -20.84
CA ALA A 11 53.86 -42.72 -19.88
C ALA A 11 52.98 -41.73 -20.65
N ALA A 12 51.66 -41.94 -20.68
CA ALA A 12 50.71 -40.97 -21.22
C ALA A 12 50.27 -40.02 -20.11
N ALA A 13 50.73 -38.77 -20.18
CA ALA A 13 50.24 -37.68 -19.34
C ALA A 13 48.90 -37.17 -19.91
N LEU A 14 47.84 -37.26 -19.10
CA LEU A 14 46.54 -36.66 -19.37
C LEU A 14 46.63 -35.14 -19.19
N ALA A 15 46.68 -34.40 -20.30
CA ALA A 15 46.54 -32.95 -20.29
C ALA A 15 45.07 -32.57 -20.16
N SER A 16 44.74 -31.87 -19.08
CA SER A 16 43.41 -31.32 -18.80
C SER A 16 43.12 -30.15 -19.76
N ALA A 17 42.08 -30.27 -20.57
CA ALA A 17 41.55 -29.16 -21.35
C ALA A 17 40.67 -28.29 -20.43
N ALA A 18 41.17 -27.11 -20.06
CA ALA A 18 40.38 -26.10 -19.37
C ALA A 18 39.32 -25.54 -20.33
N LEU A 19 38.04 -25.79 -20.02
CA LEU A 19 36.91 -25.17 -20.70
C LEU A 19 36.77 -23.74 -20.15
N LEU A 20 37.19 -22.72 -20.90
CA LEU A 20 36.82 -21.33 -20.62
C LEU A 20 35.32 -21.17 -20.91
N VAL A 21 34.50 -21.17 -19.87
CA VAL A 21 33.12 -20.69 -19.94
C VAL A 21 33.17 -19.17 -19.94
N ALA A 22 32.85 -18.55 -21.08
CA ALA A 22 32.64 -17.12 -21.18
C ALA A 22 31.37 -16.74 -20.39
N LEU A 23 31.57 -16.07 -19.25
CA LEU A 23 30.51 -15.41 -18.50
C LEU A 23 30.02 -14.20 -19.30
N VAL A 24 28.95 -14.38 -20.07
CA VAL A 24 28.17 -13.26 -20.60
C VAL A 24 27.46 -12.62 -19.42
N SER A 25 27.96 -11.45 -19.01
CA SER A 25 27.29 -10.58 -18.04
C SER A 25 26.00 -10.05 -18.65
N ALA A 26 24.88 -10.69 -18.35
CA ALA A 26 23.56 -10.19 -18.67
C ALA A 26 23.26 -8.99 -17.76
N THR A 27 23.66 -7.80 -18.18
CA THR A 27 23.06 -6.54 -17.72
C THR A 27 21.68 -6.39 -18.36
N GLY A 28 20.77 -7.30 -18.00
CA GLY A 28 19.38 -7.22 -18.40
C GLY A 28 18.71 -6.08 -17.63
N ARG A 29 18.54 -4.93 -18.29
CA ARG A 29 17.47 -4.00 -17.90
C ARG A 29 16.17 -4.81 -17.94
N HIS A 30 15.56 -5.08 -16.79
CA HIS A 30 14.26 -5.72 -16.73
C HIS A 30 13.27 -4.88 -17.55
N ALA A 31 12.81 -5.43 -18.67
CA ALA A 31 11.75 -4.82 -19.45
C ALA A 31 10.51 -4.75 -18.56
N THR A 32 9.98 -3.54 -18.39
CA THR A 32 8.66 -3.33 -17.81
C THR A 32 7.64 -4.19 -18.56
N PRO A 33 6.75 -4.92 -17.87
CA PRO A 33 5.69 -5.68 -18.53
C PRO A 33 4.91 -4.76 -19.48
N PRO A 34 4.55 -5.23 -20.69
CA PRO A 34 3.75 -4.43 -21.59
C PRO A 34 2.41 -4.08 -20.90
N PRO A 35 1.93 -2.84 -21.05
CA PRO A 35 0.65 -2.45 -20.49
C PRO A 35 -0.48 -3.31 -21.09
N PRO A 36 -1.54 -3.60 -20.30
CA PRO A 36 -2.68 -4.40 -20.77
C PRO A 36 -3.37 -3.75 -21.98
N SER A 37 -3.79 -4.61 -22.91
CA SER A 37 -4.17 -4.31 -24.29
C SER A 37 -5.69 -4.31 -24.52
N GLY A 38 -6.46 -3.55 -23.74
CA GLY A 38 -7.87 -3.29 -24.09
C GLY A 38 -8.06 -1.97 -24.81
N SER A 39 -9.08 -1.95 -25.67
CA SER A 39 -9.33 -0.98 -26.74
C SER A 39 -10.14 0.26 -26.31
N ALA A 40 -10.32 0.50 -25.01
CA ALA A 40 -10.80 1.81 -24.56
C ALA A 40 -9.69 2.84 -24.76
N ALA A 41 -10.06 4.05 -25.16
CA ALA A 41 -9.13 5.17 -25.25
C ALA A 41 -8.59 5.45 -23.84
N ARG A 42 -7.39 4.91 -23.56
CA ARG A 42 -6.63 5.23 -22.35
C ARG A 42 -6.58 6.75 -22.24
N LEU A 43 -6.95 7.27 -21.07
CA LEU A 43 -6.83 8.70 -20.79
C LEU A 43 -5.42 9.16 -21.20
N PRO A 44 -5.29 10.31 -21.88
CA PRO A 44 -3.98 10.82 -22.29
C PRO A 44 -3.06 10.97 -21.08
N ASP A 45 -1.75 10.91 -21.32
CA ASP A 45 -0.78 11.21 -20.26
C ASP A 45 -0.92 12.68 -19.86
N CYS A 46 -0.91 12.95 -18.56
CA CYS A 46 -0.95 14.31 -18.05
C CYS A 46 0.26 15.15 -18.45
N ALA A 47 1.40 14.53 -18.78
CA ALA A 47 2.55 15.25 -19.31
C ALA A 47 2.27 15.92 -20.67
N ASP A 48 1.41 15.31 -21.49
CA ASP A 48 1.11 15.75 -22.86
C ASP A 48 -0.22 16.52 -22.96
N ASN A 49 -0.97 16.64 -21.85
CA ASN A 49 -2.31 17.22 -21.85
C ASN A 49 -2.27 18.73 -21.58
N ALA A 50 -2.12 19.52 -22.63
CA ALA A 50 -2.22 20.99 -22.59
C ALA A 50 -3.68 21.52 -22.51
N GLY A 51 -4.68 20.63 -22.57
CA GLY A 51 -6.10 20.99 -22.56
C GLY A 51 -6.79 20.67 -21.23
N GLY A 52 -7.95 21.27 -20.98
CA GLY A 52 -8.80 20.98 -19.81
C GLY A 52 -9.47 19.59 -19.83
N ALA A 53 -9.00 18.66 -20.65
CA ALA A 53 -9.46 17.28 -20.70
C ALA A 53 -8.95 16.48 -19.49
N VAL A 54 -9.60 15.36 -19.18
CA VAL A 54 -9.12 14.44 -18.15
C VAL A 54 -7.88 13.70 -18.67
N CYS A 55 -6.84 13.59 -17.85
CA CYS A 55 -5.65 12.80 -18.11
C CYS A 55 -5.38 11.81 -16.97
N SER A 56 -4.50 10.84 -17.22
CA SER A 56 -4.03 9.89 -16.21
C SER A 56 -2.51 9.86 -16.14
N THR A 57 -1.98 9.57 -14.96
CA THR A 57 -0.56 9.26 -14.77
C THR A 57 -0.39 8.20 -13.69
N TYR A 58 0.76 7.54 -13.69
CA TYR A 58 0.97 6.32 -12.92
C TYR A 58 2.34 6.29 -12.26
N GLY A 59 2.38 5.75 -11.04
CA GLY A 59 3.62 5.49 -10.34
C GLY A 59 4.36 4.25 -10.87
N PRO A 60 5.56 3.99 -10.34
CA PRO A 60 6.29 2.74 -10.59
C PRO A 60 5.46 1.52 -10.18
N ALA A 61 5.60 0.43 -10.93
CA ALA A 61 4.91 -0.83 -10.62
C ALA A 61 5.76 -1.72 -9.71
N ALA A 62 5.12 -2.31 -8.70
CA ALA A 62 5.67 -3.35 -7.83
C ALA A 62 5.04 -4.71 -8.18
N ARG A 63 5.78 -5.80 -7.96
CA ARG A 63 5.24 -7.16 -8.13
C ARG A 63 4.31 -7.50 -6.98
N LEU A 64 3.19 -8.15 -7.29
CA LEU A 64 2.24 -8.68 -6.32
C LEU A 64 1.61 -9.93 -6.91
N GLY A 65 1.68 -11.06 -6.20
CA GLY A 65 1.19 -12.34 -6.72
C GLY A 65 1.75 -12.66 -8.12
N ARG A 66 0.86 -13.00 -9.07
CA ARG A 66 1.21 -13.20 -10.49
C ARG A 66 1.18 -11.94 -11.34
N GLY A 67 0.95 -10.78 -10.75
CA GLY A 67 0.81 -9.51 -11.45
C GLY A 67 1.61 -8.39 -10.80
N THR A 68 1.03 -7.20 -10.85
CA THR A 68 1.62 -5.95 -10.38
C THR A 68 0.58 -5.07 -9.72
N VAL A 69 1.05 -4.25 -8.78
CA VAL A 69 0.31 -3.14 -8.18
C VAL A 69 1.07 -1.84 -8.42
N ARG A 70 0.36 -0.75 -8.67
CA ARG A 70 0.95 0.60 -8.77
C ARG A 70 -0.06 1.67 -8.40
N THR A 71 0.43 2.83 -7.99
CA THR A 71 -0.43 4.01 -7.83
C THR A 71 -0.80 4.62 -9.18
N TYR A 72 -1.93 5.33 -9.23
CA TYR A 72 -2.33 6.14 -10.37
C TYR A 72 -3.11 7.36 -9.90
N GLY A 73 -3.14 8.38 -10.75
CA GLY A 73 -3.87 9.61 -10.54
C GLY A 73 -4.53 10.06 -11.83
N GLU A 74 -5.73 10.62 -11.71
CA GLU A 74 -6.44 11.24 -12.82
C GLU A 74 -6.74 12.69 -12.47
N TYR A 75 -6.50 13.58 -13.44
CA TYR A 75 -6.54 15.02 -13.22
C TYR A 75 -7.26 15.72 -14.37
N GLN A 76 -7.89 16.84 -14.07
CA GLN A 76 -8.53 17.69 -15.06
C GLN A 76 -8.21 19.15 -14.76
N GLY A 77 -7.47 19.82 -15.66
CA GLY A 77 -7.10 21.23 -15.46
C GLY A 77 -6.35 21.49 -14.14
N GLY A 78 -5.53 20.54 -13.68
CA GLY A 78 -4.81 20.62 -12.40
C GLY A 78 -5.62 20.24 -11.17
N ILE A 79 -6.90 19.88 -11.31
CA ILE A 79 -7.76 19.44 -10.21
C ILE A 79 -7.73 17.89 -10.13
N PRO A 80 -7.43 17.30 -8.96
CA PRO A 80 -7.54 15.85 -8.75
C PRO A 80 -8.96 15.34 -8.96
N ARG A 81 -9.10 14.29 -9.77
CA ARG A 81 -10.35 13.54 -9.96
C ARG A 81 -10.29 12.20 -9.24
N THR A 82 -9.14 11.55 -9.33
CA THR A 82 -8.89 10.21 -8.78
C THR A 82 -7.45 10.14 -8.26
N LEU A 83 -7.26 9.50 -7.11
CA LEU A 83 -5.96 8.97 -6.66
C LEU A 83 -6.18 7.56 -6.15
N GLY A 84 -5.42 6.59 -6.63
CA GLY A 84 -5.65 5.20 -6.23
C GLY A 84 -4.50 4.27 -6.48
N VAL A 85 -4.76 2.99 -6.27
CA VAL A 85 -3.92 1.88 -6.72
C VAL A 85 -4.65 1.08 -7.80
N SER A 86 -3.91 0.61 -8.78
CA SER A 86 -4.33 -0.35 -9.80
C SER A 86 -3.57 -1.65 -9.58
N LEU A 87 -4.31 -2.77 -9.57
CA LEU A 87 -3.82 -4.12 -9.44
C LEU A 87 -4.18 -4.87 -10.71
N THR A 88 -3.19 -5.32 -11.48
CA THR A 88 -3.51 -6.15 -12.66
C THR A 88 -4.31 -7.38 -12.24
N ALA A 89 -5.19 -7.86 -13.11
CA ALA A 89 -6.04 -9.02 -12.87
C ALA A 89 -5.32 -10.21 -12.18
N PRO A 90 -4.11 -10.62 -12.58
CA PRO A 90 -3.38 -11.72 -11.94
C PRO A 90 -2.77 -11.37 -10.58
N ALA A 91 -2.68 -10.09 -10.21
CA ALA A 91 -2.03 -9.65 -8.98
C ALA A 91 -2.71 -10.17 -7.71
N VAL A 92 -4.02 -10.40 -7.77
CA VAL A 92 -4.81 -10.98 -6.67
C VAL A 92 -4.80 -12.52 -6.67
N THR A 93 -3.83 -13.14 -7.32
CA THR A 93 -3.66 -14.61 -7.40
C THR A 93 -2.23 -14.99 -7.02
N ALA A 94 -2.08 -16.17 -6.40
CA ALA A 94 -0.80 -16.65 -5.84
C ALA A 94 -0.09 -15.59 -4.97
N LEU A 95 -0.87 -14.91 -4.13
CA LEU A 95 -0.36 -13.98 -3.12
C LEU A 95 0.46 -14.75 -2.07
N PRO A 96 1.38 -14.08 -1.35
CA PRO A 96 2.08 -14.68 -0.21
C PRO A 96 1.10 -15.29 0.80
N THR A 97 1.46 -16.46 1.34
CA THR A 97 0.63 -17.19 2.32
C THR A 97 1.22 -17.19 3.72
N THR A 98 2.47 -16.75 3.90
CA THR A 98 3.02 -16.53 5.26
C THR A 98 2.30 -15.35 5.91
N PRO A 99 2.12 -15.33 7.24
CA PRO A 99 1.38 -14.26 7.91
C PRO A 99 1.92 -12.86 7.62
N THR A 100 3.25 -12.72 7.55
CA THR A 100 3.96 -11.45 7.43
C THR A 100 5.17 -11.55 6.50
N ASP A 101 5.72 -10.38 6.12
CA ASP A 101 7.03 -10.23 5.49
C ASP A 101 8.19 -10.05 6.48
N GLY A 102 7.91 -10.06 7.79
CA GLY A 102 8.89 -10.03 8.87
C GLY A 102 9.54 -8.67 9.12
N LYS A 103 9.04 -7.58 8.51
CA LYS A 103 9.68 -6.25 8.63
C LYS A 103 9.38 -5.53 9.94
N HIS A 104 8.24 -5.82 10.57
CA HIS A 104 7.75 -5.12 11.75
C HIS A 104 7.39 -6.12 12.84
N CYS A 105 8.44 -6.66 13.46
CA CYS A 105 8.32 -7.67 14.50
C CYS A 105 9.02 -7.23 15.79
N TYR A 106 8.56 -7.75 16.92
CA TYR A 106 9.14 -7.52 18.23
C TYR A 106 8.81 -8.69 19.16
N ASP A 107 9.85 -9.29 19.73
CA ASP A 107 9.77 -10.32 20.78
C ASP A 107 9.12 -9.71 22.03
N ALA A 108 7.81 -9.86 22.13
CA ALA A 108 6.95 -9.18 23.09
C ALA A 108 6.85 -9.96 24.40
N ASP A 109 7.05 -11.28 24.36
CA ASP A 109 7.07 -12.12 25.55
C ASP A 109 8.48 -12.36 26.13
N ALA A 110 9.52 -11.91 25.41
CA ALA A 110 10.92 -11.98 25.77
C ALA A 110 11.44 -13.42 25.90
N ASP A 111 10.91 -14.36 25.11
CA ASP A 111 11.36 -15.75 25.07
C ASP A 111 12.60 -15.97 24.19
N GLY A 112 13.02 -14.95 23.43
CA GLY A 112 14.20 -14.96 22.57
C GLY A 112 13.95 -15.52 21.18
N SER A 113 12.69 -15.78 20.82
CA SER A 113 12.23 -16.16 19.48
C SER A 113 11.25 -15.14 18.91
N LEU A 114 10.90 -15.27 17.63
CA LEU A 114 9.88 -14.42 17.01
C LEU A 114 8.77 -15.32 16.46
N ASP A 115 7.54 -15.07 16.91
CA ASP A 115 6.32 -15.64 16.34
C ASP A 115 5.72 -14.70 15.28
N ASP A 116 5.85 -15.09 14.00
CA ASP A 116 5.30 -14.37 12.84
C ASP A 116 3.78 -14.07 12.93
N THR A 117 3.03 -14.76 13.79
CA THR A 117 1.57 -14.58 13.94
C THR A 117 1.17 -13.65 15.07
N HIS A 118 1.94 -13.58 16.16
CA HIS A 118 1.59 -12.79 17.35
C HIS A 118 2.54 -11.62 17.60
N GLU A 119 3.76 -11.70 17.07
CA GLU A 119 4.87 -10.79 17.34
C GLU A 119 5.31 -10.02 16.10
N CYS A 120 4.46 -10.02 15.07
CA CYS A 120 4.63 -9.22 13.87
C CYS A 120 3.33 -8.51 13.50
N VAL A 121 3.46 -7.31 12.93
CA VAL A 121 2.34 -6.48 12.45
C VAL A 121 2.56 -6.03 11.00
N GLY A 122 1.51 -5.50 10.37
CA GLY A 122 1.56 -4.96 9.00
C GLY A 122 1.64 -5.98 7.84
N GLY A 123 1.51 -7.28 8.10
CA GLY A 123 1.42 -8.32 7.05
C GLY A 123 2.53 -8.23 5.99
N HIS A 124 2.15 -8.28 4.70
CA HIS A 124 3.07 -8.06 3.58
C HIS A 124 2.95 -6.63 3.07
N SER A 125 4.01 -5.84 3.24
CA SER A 125 3.99 -4.40 2.98
C SER A 125 4.69 -4.01 1.67
N LEU A 126 4.01 -3.22 0.84
CA LEU A 126 4.56 -2.55 -0.34
C LEU A 126 4.44 -1.03 -0.20
N GLU A 127 5.59 -0.37 -0.21
CA GLU A 127 5.70 1.08 -0.20
C GLU A 127 5.68 1.64 -1.62
N LEU A 128 4.57 2.26 -2.02
CA LEU A 128 4.35 2.75 -3.38
C LEU A 128 4.50 4.28 -3.44
N ALA A 129 5.30 4.78 -4.38
CA ALA A 129 5.39 6.20 -4.67
C ALA A 129 4.11 6.70 -5.35
N LEU A 130 3.72 7.96 -5.13
CA LEU A 130 2.65 8.57 -5.92
C LEU A 130 3.10 8.80 -7.37
N PRO A 131 2.17 8.82 -8.34
CA PRO A 131 2.47 9.36 -9.66
C PRO A 131 2.79 10.86 -9.56
N PRO A 132 3.36 11.47 -10.61
CA PRO A 132 3.34 12.92 -10.75
C PRO A 132 1.95 13.49 -10.45
N ALA A 133 1.87 14.56 -9.66
CA ALA A 133 0.60 15.12 -9.21
C ALA A 133 0.64 16.65 -9.27
N PRO A 134 -0.50 17.31 -9.54
CA PRO A 134 -0.61 18.75 -9.39
C PRO A 134 -0.48 19.16 -7.92
N ALA A 135 -0.16 20.43 -7.70
CA ALA A 135 -0.04 20.99 -6.36
C ALA A 135 -1.35 20.91 -5.57
N GLY A 136 -1.24 20.84 -4.24
CA GLY A 136 -2.39 20.89 -3.33
C GLY A 136 -3.01 19.52 -3.02
N LEU A 137 -2.48 18.42 -3.53
CA LEU A 137 -2.82 17.08 -3.05
C LEU A 137 -2.07 16.82 -1.73
N PRO A 138 -2.76 16.51 -0.61
CA PRO A 138 -2.11 16.39 0.70
C PRO A 138 -1.43 15.03 0.93
N PHE A 139 -1.62 14.07 0.01
CA PHE A 139 -1.05 12.73 0.10
C PHE A 139 0.39 12.71 -0.40
N GLN A 140 1.23 11.90 0.24
CA GLN A 140 2.66 11.86 -0.04
C GLN A 140 3.11 10.52 -0.63
N TRP A 141 2.45 9.42 -0.26
CA TRP A 141 2.76 8.06 -0.72
C TRP A 141 1.65 7.08 -0.31
N VAL A 142 1.70 5.84 -0.80
CA VAL A 142 0.75 4.78 -0.44
C VAL A 142 1.48 3.59 0.18
N LEU A 143 1.01 3.11 1.33
CA LEU A 143 1.35 1.78 1.83
C LEU A 143 0.24 0.82 1.40
N PHE A 144 0.62 -0.24 0.70
CA PHE A 144 -0.28 -1.32 0.33
C PHE A 144 0.09 -2.56 1.14
N ASN A 145 -0.87 -3.07 1.92
CA ASN A 145 -0.69 -4.24 2.75
C ASN A 145 -1.52 -5.41 2.21
N TRP A 146 -0.97 -6.62 2.31
CA TRP A 146 -1.71 -7.86 2.15
C TRP A 146 -1.62 -8.67 3.44
N ASN A 147 -2.77 -8.96 4.04
CA ASN A 147 -2.89 -9.74 5.27
C ASN A 147 -3.55 -11.08 4.95
N PRO A 148 -2.78 -12.16 4.70
CA PRO A 148 -3.35 -13.44 4.24
C PRO A 148 -4.23 -14.12 5.28
N HIS A 149 -3.98 -13.89 6.56
CA HIS A 149 -4.75 -14.45 7.68
C HIS A 149 -5.57 -13.40 8.44
N GLY A 150 -5.50 -12.13 7.99
CA GLY A 150 -6.03 -11.02 8.75
C GLY A 150 -5.09 -10.52 9.85
N HIS A 151 -5.61 -9.67 10.73
CA HIS A 151 -4.90 -9.16 11.90
C HIS A 151 -5.87 -8.77 13.03
N ASN A 152 -5.32 -8.36 14.17
CA ASN A 152 -6.09 -7.88 15.30
C ASN A 152 -6.89 -6.60 14.96
N PRO A 153 -8.08 -6.38 15.57
CA PRO A 153 -8.69 -7.19 16.63
C PRO A 153 -9.35 -8.48 16.12
N HIS A 154 -9.14 -9.58 16.85
CA HIS A 154 -9.79 -10.86 16.58
C HIS A 154 -11.33 -10.74 16.51
N GLY A 155 -11.93 -11.53 15.64
CA GLY A 155 -13.35 -11.51 15.29
C GLY A 155 -13.76 -10.34 14.39
N ARG A 156 -12.85 -9.40 14.07
CA ARG A 156 -13.12 -8.28 13.15
C ARG A 156 -12.37 -8.38 11.84
N TYR A 157 -11.07 -8.60 11.92
CA TYR A 157 -10.18 -8.55 10.76
C TYR A 157 -9.49 -9.88 10.47
N ASP A 158 -9.93 -10.97 11.09
CA ASP A 158 -9.49 -12.37 10.86
C ASP A 158 -9.98 -12.95 9.52
N VAL A 159 -9.77 -12.22 8.42
CA VAL A 159 -10.09 -12.64 7.06
C VAL A 159 -9.04 -12.10 6.11
N ALA A 160 -8.75 -12.80 5.01
CA ALA A 160 -7.76 -12.31 4.06
C ALA A 160 -8.22 -10.99 3.39
N HIS A 161 -7.44 -9.92 3.57
CA HIS A 161 -7.80 -8.58 3.10
C HIS A 161 -6.57 -7.76 2.72
N PHE A 162 -6.82 -6.64 2.03
CA PHE A 162 -5.82 -5.63 1.72
C PHE A 162 -6.13 -4.33 2.46
N ASP A 163 -5.08 -3.61 2.82
CA ASP A 163 -5.17 -2.25 3.35
C ASP A 163 -4.46 -1.32 2.38
N VAL A 164 -5.09 -0.18 2.07
CA VAL A 164 -4.53 0.80 1.15
C VAL A 164 -4.41 2.13 1.87
N HIS A 165 -3.29 2.34 2.55
CA HIS A 165 -3.05 3.56 3.33
C HIS A 165 -2.54 4.68 2.43
N PHE A 166 -3.36 5.71 2.23
CA PHE A 166 -2.95 6.96 1.62
C PHE A 166 -2.41 7.90 2.69
N TYR A 167 -1.08 7.99 2.79
CA TYR A 167 -0.41 8.76 3.84
C TYR A 167 -0.41 10.25 3.55
N LEU A 168 -0.78 11.05 4.56
CA LEU A 168 -0.73 12.51 4.58
C LEU A 168 0.63 13.04 5.06
N VAL A 169 1.42 12.17 5.68
CA VAL A 169 2.75 12.46 6.26
C VAL A 169 3.86 11.78 5.45
N PRO A 170 5.09 12.30 5.51
CA PRO A 170 6.21 11.70 4.80
C PRO A 170 6.61 10.36 5.46
N ARG A 171 7.36 9.52 4.75
CA ARG A 171 7.76 8.16 5.20
C ARG A 171 8.52 8.20 6.53
N GLU A 172 9.24 9.29 6.79
CA GLU A 172 10.03 9.54 7.98
C GLU A 172 9.17 9.62 9.25
N VAL A 173 7.93 10.10 9.16
CA VAL A 173 7.01 10.08 10.29
C VAL A 173 6.65 8.64 10.63
N ARG A 174 6.27 7.83 9.62
CA ARG A 174 5.94 6.42 9.82
C ARG A 174 7.13 5.63 10.37
N SER A 175 8.32 5.82 9.81
CA SER A 175 9.52 5.12 10.28
C SER A 175 9.94 5.52 11.69
N GLY A 176 9.46 6.67 12.18
CA GLY A 176 9.57 7.12 13.56
C GLY A 176 8.63 6.40 14.54
N ILE A 177 7.54 5.78 14.08
CA ILE A 177 6.62 4.98 14.90
C ILE A 177 7.22 3.57 15.03
N LYS A 178 7.85 3.28 16.15
CA LYS A 178 8.63 2.05 16.35
C LYS A 178 7.77 0.90 16.82
N THR A 179 8.18 -0.31 16.46
CA THR A 179 7.61 -1.55 17.00
C THR A 179 8.15 -1.78 18.42
N GLY A 180 7.32 -2.34 19.30
CA GLY A 180 7.68 -2.68 20.69
C GLY A 180 6.60 -3.52 21.38
N GLY A 181 6.73 -3.78 22.68
CA GLY A 181 5.87 -4.74 23.39
C GLY A 181 4.51 -4.23 23.87
N CYS A 182 4.00 -3.10 23.37
CA CYS A 182 2.76 -2.50 23.85
C CYS A 182 1.65 -2.46 22.79
N ALA A 183 0.38 -2.60 23.22
CA ALA A 183 -0.80 -2.53 22.34
C ALA A 183 -0.66 -3.42 21.09
N LEU A 184 -0.79 -2.87 19.88
CA LEU A 184 -0.56 -3.59 18.62
C LEU A 184 0.91 -3.47 18.20
N LEU A 185 1.78 -3.97 19.07
CA LEU A 185 3.23 -3.93 18.94
C LEU A 185 3.85 -2.55 18.69
N ILE A 186 3.35 -1.49 19.32
CA ILE A 186 4.03 -0.18 19.32
C ILE A 186 5.05 -0.10 20.47
N ALA A 187 6.10 0.69 20.29
CA ALA A 187 7.04 1.03 21.36
C ALA A 187 6.30 1.66 22.56
N CYS A 188 6.53 1.10 23.74
CA CYS A 188 5.78 1.45 24.95
C CYS A 188 5.89 2.92 25.35
N ASP A 189 7.04 3.55 25.09
CA ASP A 189 7.28 4.98 25.33
C ASP A 189 6.54 5.90 24.34
N GLN A 190 6.08 5.37 23.20
CA GLN A 190 5.31 6.11 22.19
C GLN A 190 3.79 5.98 22.37
N LEU A 191 3.33 5.12 23.28
CA LEU A 191 1.92 4.79 23.46
C LEU A 191 1.06 6.02 23.80
N ALA A 192 1.54 6.89 24.69
CA ALA A 192 0.86 8.13 25.05
C ALA A 192 0.76 9.11 23.86
N THR A 193 1.79 9.17 23.03
CA THR A 193 1.81 10.01 21.82
C THR A 193 0.82 9.48 20.78
N ALA A 194 0.78 8.17 20.57
CA ALA A 194 -0.16 7.53 19.63
C ALA A 194 -1.62 7.69 20.08
N GLY A 195 -1.88 7.60 21.39
CA GLY A 195 -3.21 7.80 21.97
C GLY A 195 -3.67 9.25 22.10
N LYS A 196 -2.85 10.24 21.72
CA LYS A 196 -3.24 11.64 21.81
C LYS A 196 -4.42 11.92 20.86
N PRO A 197 -5.55 12.45 21.36
CA PRO A 197 -6.76 12.59 20.56
C PRO A 197 -6.58 13.61 19.44
N VAL A 198 -7.09 13.28 18.26
CA VAL A 198 -7.32 14.25 17.19
C VAL A 198 -8.37 15.27 17.66
N PRO A 199 -8.11 16.59 17.56
CA PRO A 199 -9.10 17.60 17.93
C PRO A 199 -10.42 17.40 17.19
N ALA A 200 -11.55 17.59 17.87
CA ALA A 200 -12.88 17.30 17.32
C ALA A 200 -13.18 17.98 15.98
N ALA A 201 -12.64 19.19 15.74
CA ALA A 201 -12.80 19.89 14.46
C ALA A 201 -12.16 19.15 13.26
N TYR A 202 -11.14 18.34 13.52
CA TYR A 202 -10.36 17.58 12.55
C TYR A 202 -10.67 16.08 12.57
N LEU A 203 -11.49 15.62 13.51
CA LEU A 203 -11.94 14.23 13.58
C LEU A 203 -13.12 14.02 12.61
N PRO A 204 -13.05 13.03 11.71
CA PRO A 204 -14.15 12.74 10.80
C PRO A 204 -15.43 12.34 11.54
N ALA A 205 -16.58 12.82 11.05
CA ALA A 205 -17.86 12.55 11.69
C ALA A 205 -18.11 11.04 11.82
N GLY A 206 -18.49 10.59 13.01
CA GLY A 206 -18.76 9.17 13.31
C GLY A 206 -17.53 8.33 13.67
N TYR A 207 -16.33 8.90 13.67
CA TYR A 207 -15.12 8.18 14.08
C TYR A 207 -14.86 8.30 15.59
N PRO A 208 -14.29 7.25 16.22
CA PRO A 208 -13.88 7.32 17.62
C PRO A 208 -12.68 8.24 17.81
N ALA A 209 -12.48 8.73 19.03
CA ALA A 209 -11.23 9.37 19.40
C ALA A 209 -10.06 8.38 19.33
N SER A 210 -8.85 8.90 19.10
CA SER A 210 -7.62 8.11 19.15
C SER A 210 -7.47 7.41 20.48
N SER A 211 -7.01 6.16 20.43
CA SER A 211 -6.88 5.29 21.58
C SER A 211 -5.50 4.63 21.57
N PRO A 212 -4.80 4.57 22.72
CA PRO A 212 -3.59 3.76 22.86
C PRO A 212 -3.78 2.31 22.42
N GLN A 213 -4.95 1.72 22.64
CA GLN A 213 -5.20 0.30 22.37
C GLN A 213 -5.29 -0.02 20.87
N THR A 214 -5.50 0.98 20.00
CA THR A 214 -5.52 0.79 18.54
C THR A 214 -4.22 1.24 17.87
N ALA A 215 -3.20 1.57 18.68
CA ALA A 215 -1.90 2.01 18.20
C ALA A 215 -1.04 0.83 17.75
N GLU A 216 -0.76 0.78 16.45
CA GLU A 216 0.09 -0.22 15.81
C GLU A 216 1.50 0.30 15.56
N GLY A 217 2.50 -0.54 15.84
CA GLY A 217 3.89 -0.29 15.46
C GLY A 217 4.01 0.01 13.96
N ALA A 218 4.79 1.03 13.59
CA ALA A 218 4.93 1.49 12.20
C ALA A 218 3.64 2.00 11.52
N MET A 219 2.55 2.29 12.25
CA MET A 219 1.35 2.92 11.66
C MET A 219 0.71 3.98 12.55
N GLY A 220 0.65 3.78 13.87
CA GLY A 220 -0.07 4.66 14.79
C GLY A 220 -1.48 4.14 15.11
N ALA A 221 -2.34 5.01 15.65
CA ALA A 221 -3.68 4.63 16.09
C ALA A 221 -4.66 4.50 14.92
N HIS A 222 -5.26 3.32 14.77
CA HIS A 222 -6.36 3.09 13.83
C HIS A 222 -7.68 3.56 14.44
N LEU A 223 -8.39 4.42 13.70
CA LEU A 223 -9.71 4.94 14.03
C LEU A 223 -10.73 4.24 13.13
N ASP A 224 -11.37 3.22 13.68
CA ASP A 224 -12.39 2.44 12.97
C ASP A 224 -13.79 2.86 13.44
N SER A 225 -14.63 3.27 12.50
CA SER A 225 -16.02 3.68 12.78
C SER A 225 -16.99 2.50 12.80
N ARG A 226 -16.55 1.28 12.44
CA ARG A 226 -17.40 0.09 12.51
C ARG A 226 -17.81 -0.19 13.96
N PRO A 227 -19.11 -0.42 14.24
CA PRO A 227 -19.57 -0.77 15.57
C PRO A 227 -18.86 -2.00 16.14
N PRO A 228 -18.55 -2.02 17.45
CA PRO A 228 -17.91 -3.17 18.07
C PRO A 228 -18.67 -4.50 17.97
N SER A 229 -19.99 -4.44 17.75
CA SER A 229 -20.84 -5.62 17.53
C SER A 229 -20.81 -6.14 16.09
N THR A 230 -20.22 -5.39 15.15
CA THR A 230 -20.01 -5.87 13.78
C THR A 230 -18.92 -6.93 13.82
N GLY A 231 -19.27 -8.16 13.41
CA GLY A 231 -18.34 -9.29 13.34
C GLY A 231 -17.30 -9.13 12.23
N THR A 232 -16.81 -10.26 11.71
CA THR A 232 -15.73 -10.26 10.71
C THR A 232 -16.04 -9.41 9.48
N LEU A 233 -15.03 -8.69 8.98
CA LEU A 233 -15.13 -7.88 7.76
C LEU A 233 -15.71 -8.69 6.61
N SER A 234 -16.77 -8.19 6.00
CA SER A 234 -17.36 -8.72 4.79
C SER A 234 -17.53 -7.59 3.79
N GLY A 235 -16.65 -7.53 2.78
CA GLY A 235 -16.65 -6.42 1.84
C GLY A 235 -15.48 -5.47 2.08
N GLN A 236 -15.82 -4.24 2.45
CA GLN A 236 -14.88 -3.14 2.63
C GLN A 236 -15.25 -2.28 3.84
N THR A 237 -14.29 -1.52 4.35
CA THR A 237 -14.45 -0.46 5.34
C THR A 237 -13.52 0.70 5.01
N PHE A 238 -13.69 1.82 5.72
CA PHE A 238 -12.82 2.98 5.62
C PHE A 238 -12.31 3.34 7.01
N ILE A 239 -10.99 3.41 7.17
CA ILE A 239 -10.32 3.70 8.42
C ILE A 239 -9.52 5.00 8.27
N TYR A 240 -9.39 5.73 9.38
CA TYR A 240 -8.46 6.83 9.49
C TYR A 240 -7.33 6.47 10.46
N GLY A 241 -6.12 6.89 10.14
CA GLY A 241 -4.96 6.73 11.02
C GLY A 241 -4.60 8.01 11.72
N ALA A 242 -4.20 7.93 12.99
CA ALA A 242 -3.78 9.08 13.78
C ALA A 242 -2.47 8.85 14.54
N TYR A 243 -1.69 9.90 14.69
CA TYR A 243 -0.51 9.92 15.56
C TYR A 243 -0.27 11.33 16.08
N ALA A 244 0.11 11.47 17.36
CA ALA A 244 0.41 12.76 18.00
C ALA A 244 -0.72 13.82 17.94
N GLY A 245 -1.97 13.38 17.76
CA GLY A 245 -3.16 14.25 17.65
C GLY A 245 -3.46 14.77 16.24
N ASP A 246 -2.83 14.19 15.21
CA ASP A 246 -3.09 14.50 13.80
C ASP A 246 -3.48 13.25 13.01
N LEU A 247 -4.33 13.42 12.00
CA LEU A 247 -4.59 12.37 11.02
C LEU A 247 -3.38 12.21 10.11
N ILE A 248 -2.90 10.98 9.94
CA ILE A 248 -1.68 10.67 9.18
C ILE A 248 -1.92 9.77 7.97
N PHE A 249 -3.05 9.07 7.90
CA PHE A 249 -3.46 8.33 6.70
C PHE A 249 -4.98 8.16 6.60
N MET A 250 -5.42 7.81 5.38
CA MET A 250 -6.75 7.30 5.07
C MET A 250 -6.64 5.90 4.47
N GLU A 251 -7.53 4.99 4.84
CA GLU A 251 -7.36 3.57 4.53
C GLU A 251 -8.69 2.92 4.09
N PRO A 252 -8.92 2.76 2.79
CA PRO A 252 -9.83 1.74 2.30
C PRO A 252 -9.22 0.36 2.59
N MET A 253 -9.89 -0.42 3.43
CA MET A 253 -9.56 -1.82 3.68
C MET A 253 -10.67 -2.71 3.12
N LEU A 254 -10.29 -3.80 2.45
CA LEU A 254 -11.23 -4.64 1.70
C LEU A 254 -10.78 -6.09 1.58
N THR A 255 -11.74 -7.01 1.66
CA THR A 255 -11.47 -8.43 1.45
C THR A 255 -11.11 -8.71 0.00
N ARG A 256 -10.23 -9.69 -0.21
CA ARG A 256 -9.83 -10.11 -1.55
C ARG A 256 -11.04 -10.56 -2.38
N ASP A 257 -11.94 -11.33 -1.78
CA ASP A 257 -13.12 -11.85 -2.46
C ASP A 257 -14.06 -10.72 -2.90
N PHE A 258 -14.23 -9.68 -2.07
CA PHE A 258 -15.01 -8.52 -2.45
C PHE A 258 -14.44 -7.82 -3.67
N LEU A 259 -13.13 -7.59 -3.72
CA LEU A 259 -12.48 -6.97 -4.88
C LEU A 259 -12.67 -7.84 -6.14
N GLN A 260 -12.55 -9.17 -6.02
CA GLN A 260 -12.72 -10.09 -7.14
C GLN A 260 -14.16 -10.14 -7.69
N ARG A 261 -15.17 -9.96 -6.83
CA ARG A 261 -16.59 -9.91 -7.25
C ARG A 261 -16.89 -8.78 -8.23
N HIS A 262 -16.06 -7.75 -8.29
CA HIS A 262 -16.28 -6.64 -9.24
C HIS A 262 -16.16 -7.08 -10.70
N ARG A 263 -15.53 -8.22 -11.00
CA ARG A 263 -15.54 -8.79 -12.36
C ARG A 263 -16.93 -9.11 -12.90
N THR A 264 -17.87 -9.45 -12.01
CA THR A 264 -19.20 -9.93 -12.40
C THR A 264 -20.32 -9.04 -11.85
N SER A 265 -20.00 -8.12 -10.93
CA SER A 265 -20.97 -7.16 -10.40
C SER A 265 -21.38 -6.14 -11.46
N ALA A 266 -22.65 -5.73 -11.45
CA ALA A 266 -23.17 -4.71 -12.35
C ALA A 266 -22.35 -3.41 -12.23
N GLY A 267 -21.93 -2.85 -13.35
CA GLY A 267 -21.10 -1.63 -13.40
C GLY A 267 -19.66 -1.81 -12.94
N HIS A 268 -19.25 -3.02 -12.54
CA HIS A 268 -17.91 -3.37 -12.09
C HIS A 268 -17.31 -2.45 -11.00
N ARG A 269 -18.16 -1.77 -10.22
CA ARG A 269 -17.74 -0.69 -9.33
C ARG A 269 -18.65 -0.55 -8.13
N THR A 270 -18.06 -0.37 -6.96
CA THR A 270 -18.74 0.02 -5.72
C THR A 270 -18.09 1.29 -5.19
N CYS A 271 -18.88 2.26 -4.72
CA CYS A 271 -18.37 3.52 -4.21
C CYS A 271 -19.13 3.97 -2.97
N GLU A 272 -18.40 4.39 -1.96
CA GLU A 272 -18.92 4.86 -0.68
C GLU A 272 -18.48 6.31 -0.43
N ALA A 273 -19.17 6.97 0.50
CA ALA A 273 -18.75 8.29 0.94
C ALA A 273 -17.49 8.18 1.82
N VAL A 274 -16.58 9.14 1.71
CA VAL A 274 -15.49 9.32 2.68
C VAL A 274 -16.02 10.25 3.78
N PRO A 275 -16.15 9.79 5.04
CA PRO A 275 -16.62 10.63 6.13
C PRO A 275 -15.67 11.82 6.32
N GLN A 276 -16.23 13.02 6.38
CA GLN A 276 -15.44 14.26 6.43
C GLN A 276 -15.34 14.80 7.86
N PRO A 277 -14.23 15.44 8.25
CA PRO A 277 -14.18 16.29 9.42
C PRO A 277 -14.93 17.61 9.17
N ALA A 278 -15.21 18.36 10.24
CA ALA A 278 -15.76 19.71 10.12
C ALA A 278 -14.81 20.66 9.38
N ALA A 279 -13.50 20.46 9.57
CA ALA A 279 -12.45 21.13 8.83
C ALA A 279 -11.26 20.19 8.63
N TRP A 280 -10.52 20.36 7.53
CA TRP A 280 -9.20 19.75 7.39
C TRP A 280 -8.16 20.64 8.06
N ARG A 281 -7.20 20.05 8.77
CA ARG A 281 -6.13 20.84 9.39
C ARG A 281 -5.22 21.48 8.34
N ILE A 282 -4.87 20.71 7.32
CA ILE A 282 -3.98 21.15 6.24
C ILE A 282 -4.85 21.55 5.04
N PRO A 283 -4.56 22.67 4.34
CA PRO A 283 -5.24 23.01 3.10
C PRO A 283 -4.90 22.00 1.99
N GLY A 284 -5.86 21.71 1.13
CA GLY A 284 -5.63 20.83 -0.01
C GLY A 284 -6.90 20.22 -0.59
N TRP A 285 -6.72 19.36 -1.59
CA TRP A 285 -7.77 18.58 -2.21
C TRP A 285 -7.99 17.28 -1.43
N TYR A 286 -9.19 17.12 -0.88
CA TYR A 286 -9.57 15.94 -0.11
C TYR A 286 -10.69 15.18 -0.78
N PRO A 287 -10.66 13.83 -0.77
CA PRO A 287 -11.67 13.02 -1.43
C PRO A 287 -12.98 13.06 -0.63
N THR A 288 -14.10 13.05 -1.34
CA THR A 288 -15.43 12.90 -0.72
C THR A 288 -16.01 11.51 -0.94
N ARG A 289 -15.39 10.70 -1.80
CA ARG A 289 -15.79 9.33 -2.09
C ARG A 289 -14.57 8.42 -2.22
N TYR A 290 -14.77 7.14 -2.01
CA TYR A 290 -13.81 6.12 -2.39
C TYR A 290 -14.52 5.00 -3.15
N CYS A 291 -13.82 4.41 -4.11
CA CYS A 291 -14.35 3.43 -5.01
C CYS A 291 -13.42 2.23 -5.15
N THR A 292 -14.02 1.05 -5.22
CA THR A 292 -13.39 -0.19 -5.63
C THR A 292 -13.99 -0.59 -6.96
N ALA A 293 -13.16 -0.96 -7.94
CA ALA A 293 -13.65 -1.35 -9.27
C ALA A 293 -12.84 -2.47 -9.90
N TYR A 294 -13.44 -3.17 -10.87
CA TYR A 294 -12.73 -3.87 -11.94
C TYR A 294 -12.92 -3.05 -13.22
N ARG A 295 -11.86 -2.80 -13.98
CA ARG A 295 -11.94 -2.11 -15.26
C ARG A 295 -11.69 -3.13 -16.37
N PRO A 296 -12.74 -3.58 -17.10
CA PRO A 296 -12.59 -4.65 -18.08
C PRO A 296 -11.63 -4.31 -19.22
N ASP A 297 -11.64 -3.05 -19.67
CA ASP A 297 -10.79 -2.59 -20.77
C ASP A 297 -9.31 -2.50 -20.35
N GLU A 298 -9.02 -2.16 -19.09
CA GLU A 298 -7.66 -2.14 -18.56
C GLU A 298 -7.23 -3.49 -18.00
N GLY A 299 -8.16 -4.41 -17.77
CA GLY A 299 -7.88 -5.72 -17.21
C GLY A 299 -7.34 -5.67 -15.78
N ASP A 300 -7.77 -4.68 -14.98
CA ASP A 300 -7.26 -4.46 -13.63
C ASP A 300 -8.35 -4.15 -12.61
N TYR A 301 -8.00 -4.31 -11.33
CA TYR A 301 -8.80 -3.84 -10.21
C TYR A 301 -8.25 -2.51 -9.71
N THR A 302 -9.11 -1.68 -9.15
CA THR A 302 -8.70 -0.41 -8.54
C THR A 302 -9.29 -0.24 -7.14
N VAL A 303 -8.53 0.45 -6.29
CA VAL A 303 -8.98 1.03 -5.02
C VAL A 303 -8.58 2.49 -5.07
N SER A 304 -9.56 3.40 -4.99
CA SER A 304 -9.35 4.80 -5.34
C SER A 304 -10.13 5.76 -4.45
N LEU A 305 -9.50 6.88 -4.13
CA LEU A 305 -10.11 8.08 -3.59
C LEU A 305 -10.58 8.93 -4.77
N THR A 306 -11.81 9.45 -4.72
CA THR A 306 -12.43 10.20 -5.83
C THR A 306 -13.19 11.44 -5.33
N ASP A 307 -13.63 12.24 -6.31
CA ASP A 307 -14.53 13.39 -6.09
C ASP A 307 -13.93 14.38 -5.10
N PHE A 308 -12.72 14.85 -5.42
CA PHE A 308 -11.96 15.72 -4.56
C PHE A 308 -12.58 17.11 -4.49
N VAL A 309 -12.62 17.65 -3.28
CA VAL A 309 -13.02 19.04 -3.00
C VAL A 309 -11.87 19.77 -2.33
N HIS A 310 -11.69 21.03 -2.71
CA HIS A 310 -10.65 21.85 -2.10
C HIS A 310 -11.12 22.33 -0.72
N SER A 311 -10.31 22.05 0.29
CA SER A 311 -10.40 22.64 1.62
C SER A 311 -9.35 23.73 1.74
N ALA A 312 -9.76 24.92 2.17
CA ALA A 312 -8.83 25.98 2.54
C ALA A 312 -8.02 25.64 3.82
N GLY A 313 -8.31 24.50 4.45
CA GLY A 313 -7.78 24.15 5.75
C GLY A 313 -8.31 25.08 6.84
N ALA A 314 -7.95 24.80 8.09
CA ALA A 314 -8.16 25.77 9.17
C ALA A 314 -7.13 26.90 9.06
N HIS A 315 -7.37 27.90 8.21
CA HIS A 315 -6.66 29.19 8.29
C HIS A 315 -7.07 29.90 9.59
N ARG A 316 -6.07 30.21 10.43
CA ARG A 316 -6.11 30.95 11.72
C ARG A 316 -7.41 31.74 11.99
N LEU A 317 -8.14 31.37 13.04
CA LEU A 317 -8.80 32.40 13.85
C LEU A 317 -7.72 33.13 14.65
N ALA A 318 -7.90 34.44 14.72
CA ALA A 318 -6.93 35.48 15.00
C ALA A 318 -6.17 35.37 16.34
N THR A 319 -4.99 35.99 16.33
CA THR A 319 -4.32 36.68 17.43
C THR A 319 -5.26 37.06 18.61
N ALA A 320 -5.03 36.43 19.76
CA ALA A 320 -5.36 36.89 21.11
C ALA A 320 -4.44 36.05 22.04
N VAL A 321 -3.56 36.55 22.89
CA VAL A 321 -3.40 37.84 23.56
C VAL A 321 -1.88 38.08 23.75
N ARG A 322 -1.52 39.36 23.93
CA ARG A 322 -0.20 39.85 24.36
C ARG A 322 0.32 39.17 25.63
#